data_AF-A0A6C0K7U5-F1
#
_entry.id   AF-A0A6C0K7U5-F1
#
_cell.length_a   1.000
_cell.length_b   1.000
_cell.length_c   1.000
_cell.angle_alpha   90.00
_cell.angle_beta   90.00
_cell.angle_gamma   90.00
#
_symmetry.space_group_name_H-M   'P 1'
#
loop_
_entity.id
_entity.type
_entity.pdbx_description
1 polymer ?
#
loop_
_entity_poly.entity_id
_entity_poly.type
_entity_poly.pdbx_seq_one_letter_code
_entity_poly.pdbx_strand_id
1 'polypeptide(L)'
;MNLDLKNQFVEDLDDIYKTHLIYRTIVVCDDDIEDYKVLLENKDFSVYVVKAVSNINYDTLDHRIILVNNKMVEDFLNNIIANNIDNFYTYITFTYDNSSIKDTIAKKYYNVGNIVNCIL
;
A
#
# COMPACT_ATOMS: atom_id res chain seq x y z
N MET A 1 10.47 -4.62 14.35
CA MET A 1 9.24 -5.02 15.10
C MET A 1 9.44 -6.36 15.81
N ASN A 2 8.62 -6.71 16.83
CA ASN A 2 8.48 -8.13 17.23
C ASN A 2 7.78 -8.90 16.09
N LEU A 3 8.26 -10.11 15.75
CA LEU A 3 7.75 -10.92 14.65
C LEU A 3 6.23 -11.14 14.71
N ASP A 4 5.69 -11.24 15.93
CA ASP A 4 4.26 -11.44 16.21
C ASP A 4 3.37 -10.34 15.64
N LEU A 5 3.80 -9.06 15.72
CA LEU A 5 3.03 -7.93 15.21
C LEU A 5 3.05 -7.86 13.67
N LYS A 6 4.16 -8.26 13.04
CA LYS A 6 4.23 -8.33 11.56
C LYS A 6 3.28 -9.40 11.04
N ASN A 7 3.29 -10.56 11.69
CA ASN A 7 2.38 -11.65 11.34
C ASN A 7 0.92 -11.25 11.55
N GLN A 8 0.58 -10.60 12.67
CA GLN A 8 -0.78 -10.14 12.91
C GLN A 8 -1.28 -9.21 11.81
N PHE A 9 -0.48 -8.22 11.40
CA PHE A 9 -0.85 -7.34 10.28
C PHE A 9 -1.15 -8.14 8.99
N VAL A 10 -0.32 -9.13 8.69
CA VAL A 10 -0.48 -9.97 7.50
C VAL A 10 -1.75 -10.83 7.58
N GLU A 11 -2.07 -11.39 8.74
CA GLU A 11 -3.33 -12.11 8.98
C GLU A 11 -4.54 -11.19 8.83
N ASP A 12 -4.50 -10.00 9.43
CA ASP A 12 -5.58 -9.02 9.35
C ASP A 12 -5.83 -8.61 7.89
N LEU A 13 -4.75 -8.43 7.11
CA LEU A 13 -4.86 -8.13 5.69
C LEU A 13 -5.48 -9.29 4.89
N ASP A 14 -5.07 -10.53 5.15
CA ASP A 14 -5.64 -11.73 4.53
C ASP A 14 -7.15 -11.86 4.83
N ASP A 15 -7.56 -11.60 6.07
CA ASP A 15 -8.97 -11.62 6.44
C ASP A 15 -9.80 -10.52 5.77
N ILE A 16 -9.22 -9.34 5.54
CA ILE A 16 -9.87 -8.30 4.73
C ILE A 16 -10.08 -8.78 3.29
N TYR A 17 -9.08 -9.42 2.66
CA TYR A 17 -9.20 -9.95 1.30
C TYR A 17 -10.23 -11.08 1.17
N LYS A 18 -10.49 -11.84 2.23
CA LYS A 18 -11.54 -12.86 2.27
C LYS A 18 -12.95 -12.26 2.38
N THR A 19 -13.06 -11.05 2.93
CA THR A 19 -14.35 -10.44 3.29
C THR A 19 -14.75 -9.27 2.38
N HIS A 20 -13.80 -8.67 1.66
CA HIS A 20 -14.01 -7.50 0.81
C HIS A 20 -13.50 -7.73 -0.62
N LEU A 21 -14.17 -7.12 -1.59
CA LEU A 21 -13.73 -7.12 -2.99
C LEU A 21 -12.60 -6.10 -3.17
N ILE A 22 -11.35 -6.53 -2.99
CA ILE A 22 -10.17 -5.69 -3.16
C ILE A 22 -9.44 -6.07 -4.45
N TYR A 23 -9.25 -5.08 -5.33
CA TYR A 23 -8.49 -5.27 -6.56
C TYR A 23 -6.98 -5.17 -6.33
N ARG A 24 -6.55 -4.10 -5.68
CA ARG A 24 -5.14 -3.85 -5.36
C ARG A 24 -5.01 -3.03 -4.08
N THR A 25 -4.09 -3.45 -3.23
CA THR A 25 -3.74 -2.78 -1.98
C THR A 25 -2.40 -2.09 -2.09
N ILE A 26 -2.32 -0.84 -1.67
CA ILE A 26 -1.06 -0.18 -1.34
C ILE A 26 -0.77 -0.44 0.13
N VAL A 27 0.33 -1.12 0.43
CA VAL A 27 0.82 -1.31 1.80
C VAL A 27 1.98 -0.34 2.01
N VAL A 28 1.83 0.56 2.98
CA VAL A 28 2.87 1.51 3.37
C VAL A 28 3.65 0.95 4.55
N CYS A 29 4.95 0.74 4.34
CA CYS A 29 5.84 0.07 5.29
C CYS A 29 6.87 1.02 5.90
N ASP A 30 6.99 0.99 7.22
CA ASP A 30 8.00 1.76 7.99
C ASP A 30 9.28 0.97 8.31
N ASP A 31 9.19 -0.37 8.27
CA ASP A 31 10.26 -1.29 8.65
C ASP A 31 10.91 -1.89 7.38
N ASP A 32 11.73 -2.92 7.57
CA ASP A 32 12.32 -3.69 6.48
C ASP A 32 11.25 -4.20 5.49
N ILE A 33 11.36 -3.71 4.26
CA ILE A 33 10.40 -3.97 3.19
C ILE A 33 10.53 -5.40 2.63
N GLU A 34 11.73 -5.99 2.68
CA GLU A 34 11.96 -7.35 2.19
C GLU A 34 11.38 -8.38 3.17
N ASP A 35 11.45 -8.11 4.48
CA ASP A 35 10.77 -8.93 5.50
C ASP A 35 9.26 -8.99 5.22
N TYR A 36 8.62 -7.84 4.99
CA TYR A 36 7.18 -7.80 4.72
C TYR A 36 6.80 -8.47 3.41
N LYS A 37 7.64 -8.29 2.38
CA LYS A 37 7.45 -9.00 1.11
C LYS A 37 7.40 -10.51 1.34
N VAL A 38 8.37 -11.08 2.07
CA VAL A 38 8.40 -12.53 2.36
C VAL A 38 7.16 -12.97 3.13
N LEU A 39 6.76 -12.23 4.17
CA LEU A 39 5.58 -12.58 4.97
C LEU A 39 4.28 -12.57 4.16
N LEU A 40 4.12 -11.59 3.27
CA LEU A 40 2.96 -11.46 2.39
C LEU A 40 2.95 -12.54 1.30
N GLU A 41 4.10 -12.83 0.69
CA GLU A 41 4.23 -13.89 -0.32
C GLU A 41 3.96 -15.28 0.29
N ASN A 42 4.31 -15.50 1.57
CA ASN A 42 3.95 -16.73 2.31
C ASN A 42 2.44 -16.89 2.53
N LYS A 43 1.64 -15.84 2.30
CA LYS A 43 0.17 -15.86 2.29
C LYS A 43 -0.41 -15.84 0.88
N ASP A 44 0.38 -16.23 -0.12
CA ASP A 44 -0.01 -16.28 -1.53
C ASP A 44 -0.39 -14.92 -2.13
N PHE A 45 0.01 -13.80 -1.51
CA PHE A 45 -0.12 -12.49 -2.14
C PHE A 45 0.95 -12.31 -3.22
N SER A 46 0.55 -11.83 -4.40
CA SER A 46 1.50 -11.29 -5.36
C SER A 46 1.92 -9.88 -4.92
N VAL A 47 3.22 -9.70 -4.66
CA VAL A 47 3.77 -8.46 -4.10
C VAL A 47 4.70 -7.78 -5.10
N TYR A 48 4.48 -6.49 -5.34
CA TYR A 48 5.42 -5.62 -6.05
C TYR A 48 6.03 -4.62 -5.08
N VAL A 49 7.36 -4.63 -4.98
CA VAL A 49 8.11 -3.68 -4.15
C VAL A 49 8.49 -2.45 -4.98
N VAL A 50 8.03 -1.28 -4.57
CA VAL A 50 8.38 -0.01 -5.22
C VAL A 50 9.81 0.37 -4.88
N LYS A 51 10.72 0.20 -5.83
CA LYS A 51 12.14 0.60 -5.71
C LYS A 51 12.40 2.03 -6.16
N ALA A 52 11.68 2.49 -7.18
CA ALA A 52 11.77 3.84 -7.72
C ALA A 52 10.46 4.21 -8.41
N VAL A 53 9.98 5.43 -8.17
CA VAL A 53 8.69 5.90 -8.67
C VAL A 53 8.72 6.16 -10.19
N SER A 54 9.87 6.57 -10.73
CA SER A 54 10.02 6.95 -12.14
C SER A 54 9.88 5.80 -13.15
N ASN A 55 9.93 4.55 -12.71
CA ASN A 55 10.09 3.39 -13.59
C ASN A 55 8.91 2.40 -13.51
N ILE A 56 7.78 2.81 -12.93
CA ILE A 56 6.64 1.92 -12.75
C ILE A 56 5.81 1.93 -14.04
N ASN A 57 5.75 0.78 -14.70
CA ASN A 57 4.84 0.56 -15.82
C ASN A 57 3.50 0.02 -15.30
N TYR A 58 2.59 0.94 -15.00
CA TYR A 58 1.29 0.67 -14.39
C TYR A 58 0.39 -0.22 -15.24
N ASP A 59 0.51 -0.19 -16.58
CA ASP A 59 -0.29 -1.01 -17.50
C ASP A 59 0.03 -2.51 -17.38
N THR A 60 1.26 -2.83 -16.95
CA THR A 60 1.76 -4.20 -16.84
C THR A 60 1.78 -4.73 -15.40
N LEU A 61 1.35 -3.92 -14.44
CA LEU A 61 1.56 -4.19 -13.03
C LEU A 61 0.47 -5.10 -12.45
N ASP A 62 0.59 -6.41 -12.66
CA ASP A 62 -0.38 -7.40 -12.19
C ASP A 62 -0.03 -7.99 -10.81
N HIS A 63 0.07 -7.11 -9.81
CA HIS A 63 0.30 -7.49 -8.41
C HIS A 63 -0.85 -7.00 -7.52
N ARG A 64 -1.30 -7.86 -6.59
CA ARG A 64 -2.35 -7.53 -5.62
C ARG A 64 -1.87 -6.55 -4.56
N ILE A 65 -0.62 -6.69 -4.13
CA ILE A 65 -0.02 -5.80 -3.15
C ILE A 65 1.08 -4.97 -3.79
N ILE A 66 0.98 -3.66 -3.63
CA ILE A 66 2.04 -2.70 -3.92
C ILE A 66 2.64 -2.27 -2.60
N LEU A 67 3.86 -2.74 -2.33
CA LEU A 67 4.56 -2.46 -1.10
C LEU A 67 5.45 -1.23 -1.30
N VAL A 68 5.21 -0.19 -0.51
CA VAL A 68 5.85 1.12 -0.63
C VAL A 68 6.48 1.49 0.71
N ASN A 69 7.75 1.92 0.69
CA ASN A 69 8.35 2.46 1.90
C ASN A 69 7.71 3.81 2.26
N ASN A 70 7.47 4.05 3.55
CA ASN A 70 6.80 5.26 4.04
C ASN A 70 7.48 6.56 3.56
N LYS A 71 8.82 6.57 3.42
CA LYS A 71 9.58 7.73 2.94
C LYS A 71 9.25 8.09 1.50
N MET A 72 8.71 7.15 0.72
CA MET A 72 8.43 7.30 -0.70
C MET A 72 6.93 7.39 -1.02
N VAL A 73 6.05 7.23 -0.02
CA VAL A 73 4.60 7.15 -0.25
C VAL A 73 4.05 8.42 -0.91
N GLU A 74 4.55 9.59 -0.50
CA GLU A 74 4.10 10.84 -1.10
C GLU A 74 4.49 10.95 -2.56
N ASP A 75 5.75 10.67 -2.90
CA ASP A 75 6.23 10.70 -4.28
C ASP A 75 5.47 9.70 -5.16
N PHE A 76 5.20 8.52 -4.60
CA PHE A 76 4.42 7.48 -5.26
C PHE A 76 3.00 7.94 -5.57
N LEU A 77 2.28 8.49 -4.58
CA LEU A 77 0.91 9.00 -4.79
C LEU A 77 0.89 10.19 -5.77
N ASN A 78 1.85 11.12 -5.67
CA ASN A 78 1.97 12.23 -6.61
C ASN A 78 2.18 11.73 -8.04
N ASN A 79 2.94 10.66 -8.23
CA ASN A 79 3.16 10.09 -9.55
C ASN A 79 1.90 9.42 -10.11
N ILE A 80 1.13 8.69 -9.29
CA ILE A 80 -0.18 8.14 -9.69
C ILE A 80 -1.10 9.26 -10.17
N ILE A 81 -1.20 10.36 -9.41
CA ILE A 81 -2.03 11.52 -9.75
C ILE A 81 -1.55 12.19 -11.05
N ALA A 82 -0.24 12.43 -11.16
CA ALA A 82 0.34 13.10 -12.32
C ALA A 82 0.15 12.30 -13.62
N ASN A 83 0.06 10.97 -13.53
CA ASN A 83 -0.22 10.08 -14.66
C ASN A 83 -1.72 9.82 -14.87
N ASN A 84 -2.61 10.51 -14.14
CA ASN A 84 -4.07 10.34 -14.19
C ASN A 84 -4.52 8.88 -13.98
N ILE A 85 -3.90 8.18 -13.03
CA ILE A 85 -4.29 6.80 -12.73
C ILE A 85 -5.34 6.80 -11.62
N ASP A 86 -6.58 6.55 -12.01
CA ASP A 86 -7.80 6.80 -11.24
C ASP A 86 -8.41 5.55 -10.61
N ASN A 87 -8.06 4.35 -11.10
CA ASN A 87 -8.55 3.05 -10.60
C ASN A 87 -7.40 2.07 -10.26
N PHE A 88 -6.23 2.58 -9.91
CA PHE A 88 -5.05 1.75 -9.67
C PHE A 88 -5.18 0.86 -8.44
N TYR A 89 -5.82 1.35 -7.38
CA TYR A 89 -5.97 0.69 -6.10
C TYR A 89 -7.37 0.93 -5.54
N THR A 90 -7.78 0.04 -4.64
CA THR A 90 -9.06 0.13 -3.92
C THR A 90 -8.85 0.14 -2.41
N TYR A 91 -7.61 0.00 -1.95
CA TYR A 91 -7.28 -0.08 -0.53
C TYR A 91 -5.86 0.43 -0.25
N ILE A 92 -5.69 1.25 0.79
CA ILE A 92 -4.40 1.69 1.34
C ILE A 92 -4.37 1.32 2.81
N THR A 93 -3.32 0.62 3.23
CA THR A 93 -3.10 0.25 4.64
C THR A 93 -1.65 0.49 5.05
N PHE A 94 -1.41 0.52 6.35
CA PHE A 94 -0.13 0.84 6.96
C PHE A 94 0.28 -0.28 7.89
N THR A 95 1.56 -0.68 7.84
CA THR A 95 2.07 -1.75 8.69
C THR A 95 2.17 -1.38 10.17
N TYR A 96 2.02 -0.09 10.49
CA TYR A 96 1.99 0.46 11.84
C TYR A 96 0.85 1.50 11.93
N ASP A 97 0.43 1.80 13.16
CA ASP A 97 -0.46 2.94 13.39
C ASP A 97 0.30 4.25 13.12
N ASN A 98 0.25 4.68 11.86
CA ASN A 98 0.97 5.82 11.34
C ASN A 98 0.04 7.02 11.15
N SER A 99 -0.68 7.36 12.22
CA SER A 99 -1.66 8.44 12.26
C SER A 99 -1.13 9.75 11.67
N SER A 100 0.14 10.10 11.86
CA SER A 100 0.73 11.32 11.28
C SER A 100 0.82 11.29 9.74
N ILE A 101 1.17 10.14 9.15
CA ILE A 101 1.25 9.98 7.69
C ILE A 101 -0.16 9.89 7.12
N LYS A 102 -1.07 9.14 7.76
CA LYS A 102 -2.49 9.10 7.40
C LYS A 102 -3.09 10.51 7.37
N ASP A 103 -2.84 11.31 8.41
CA ASP A 103 -3.25 12.71 8.49
C ASP A 103 -2.63 13.57 7.39
N THR A 104 -1.34 13.38 7.12
CA THR A 104 -0.63 14.13 6.08
C THR A 104 -1.22 13.85 4.70
N ILE A 105 -1.46 12.57 4.38
CA ILE A 105 -2.07 12.15 3.12
C ILE A 105 -3.52 12.67 3.05
N ALA A 106 -4.32 12.48 4.09
CA ALA A 106 -5.71 12.95 4.13
C ALA A 106 -5.81 14.48 3.93
N LYS A 107 -4.92 15.26 4.56
CA LYS A 107 -4.87 16.72 4.40
C LYS A 107 -4.39 17.14 3.02
N LYS A 108 -3.32 16.52 2.50
CA LYS A 108 -2.69 16.90 1.23
C LYS A 108 -3.55 16.53 0.02
N TYR A 109 -4.23 15.39 0.08
CA TYR A 109 -5.03 14.85 -1.02
C TYR A 109 -6.53 14.96 -0.77
N TYR A 110 -6.98 15.87 0.11
CA TYR A 110 -8.40 16.04 0.46
C TYR A 110 -9.32 16.29 -0.75
N ASN A 111 -8.81 16.94 -1.80
CA ASN A 111 -9.53 17.17 -3.06
C ASN A 111 -9.56 15.97 -4.01
N VAL A 112 -8.78 14.92 -3.71
CA VAL A 112 -8.68 13.70 -4.51
C VAL A 112 -9.42 12.59 -3.76
N GLY A 113 -10.76 12.63 -3.83
CA GLY A 113 -11.65 11.78 -3.02
C GLY A 113 -11.32 10.28 -3.09
N ASN A 114 -10.85 9.78 -4.24
CA ASN A 114 -10.45 8.38 -4.40
C ASN A 114 -9.31 7.98 -3.46
N ILE A 115 -8.33 8.86 -3.19
CA ILE A 115 -7.21 8.55 -2.30
C ILE A 115 -7.69 8.46 -0.86
N VAL A 116 -8.40 9.49 -0.40
CA VAL A 116 -8.86 9.58 0.99
C VAL A 116 -9.82 8.46 1.34
N ASN A 117 -10.75 8.12 0.44
CA ASN A 117 -11.73 7.06 0.67
C ASN A 117 -11.12 5.65 0.72
N CYS A 118 -9.89 5.48 0.22
CA CYS A 118 -9.21 4.18 0.23
C CYS A 118 -8.32 3.98 1.46
N ILE A 119 -8.14 4.98 2.33
CA ILE A 119 -7.32 4.87 3.55
C ILE A 119 -8.17 4.36 4.71
N LEU A 120 -7.76 3.24 5.33
CA LEU A 120 -8.23 2.80 6.66
C LEU A 120 -7.13 2.99 7.71
#